data_AF-A0A7Y1VS93-F1
#
_entry.id   AF-A0A7Y1VS93-F1
#
_cell.length_a   1.000
_cell.length_b   1.000
_cell.length_c   1.000
_cell.angle_alpha   90.00
_cell.angle_beta   90.00
_cell.angle_gamma   90.00
#
_symmetry.space_group_name_H-M   'P 1'
#
loop_
_entity.id
_entity.type
_entity.pdbx_description
1 polymer ?
#
loop_
_entity_poly.entity_id
_entity_poly.type
_entity_poly.pdbx_seq_one_letter_code
_entity_poly.pdbx_strand_id
1 'polypeptide(L)'
;MQKILNGSDDMHWKIATAAGLAEGVLNRENYTLMATENIFQRIMGTPATKSQDEELKQFMNRIIAVAEDRSANVMERQAAVSVLGYLPPKFGFPLLEKLIHNPVESELHADAIYALTKQGLSQGCQILTSKSSWTSFTPSIRTLTLSLLISKPNYVNQLYQAIENGIIQTTEISSSDRQRLLNSQDKNISGRAKELFSELESGGRMQVYEMFKSLDKTGDAKMGKEVFIRTCSVCHSYAGTGGNVGPDLTGVKNQPADALLLHTLVPNYEVYPNYLAVIIETNAGDSFSGWIETESENSVTLRTSSGTQQSILRSNIKSLINTGKSLMPDGLEQTMTQDEMIDLISFLKSGG
;
A
#
# COMPACT_ATOMS: atom_id res chain seq x y z
N MET A 1 -17.09 6.21 -31.34
CA MET A 1 -15.89 7.09 -31.26
C MET A 1 -16.04 8.39 -32.04
N GLN A 2 -16.34 8.40 -33.34
CA GLN A 2 -16.50 9.67 -34.09
C GLN A 2 -17.55 10.62 -33.50
N LYS A 3 -18.69 10.09 -32.98
CA LYS A 3 -19.67 10.90 -32.23
C LYS A 3 -19.12 11.50 -30.92
N ILE A 4 -18.16 10.84 -30.28
CA ILE A 4 -17.48 11.34 -29.07
C ILE A 4 -16.54 12.48 -29.45
N LEU A 5 -15.76 12.32 -30.52
CA LEU A 5 -14.85 13.35 -31.01
C LEU A 5 -15.60 14.59 -31.51
N ASN A 6 -16.68 14.39 -32.29
CA ASN A 6 -17.41 15.46 -32.97
C ASN A 6 -18.65 15.97 -32.21
N GLY A 7 -18.96 15.40 -31.04
CA GLY A 7 -20.15 15.73 -30.25
C GLY A 7 -20.02 17.04 -29.45
N SER A 8 -21.07 17.37 -28.68
CA SER A 8 -21.17 18.55 -27.78
C SER A 8 -19.92 18.78 -26.92
N ASP A 9 -19.67 20.01 -26.45
CA ASP A 9 -18.52 20.29 -25.57
C ASP A 9 -18.57 19.67 -24.17
N ASP A 10 -19.69 19.07 -23.81
CA ASP A 10 -19.83 18.29 -22.58
C ASP A 10 -18.84 17.09 -22.57
N MET A 11 -17.86 17.18 -21.67
CA MET A 11 -16.84 16.15 -21.48
C MET A 11 -17.31 14.99 -20.61
N HIS A 12 -18.35 15.18 -19.79
CA HIS A 12 -18.79 14.19 -18.81
C HIS A 12 -19.20 12.87 -19.48
N TRP A 13 -20.19 12.93 -20.38
CA TRP A 13 -20.66 11.74 -21.09
C TRP A 13 -19.61 11.19 -22.05
N LYS A 14 -18.75 12.05 -22.62
CA LYS A 14 -17.70 11.64 -23.55
C LYS A 14 -16.65 10.78 -22.85
N ILE A 15 -16.21 11.19 -21.66
CA ILE A 15 -15.25 10.45 -20.83
C ILE A 15 -15.86 9.13 -20.40
N ALA A 16 -17.09 9.15 -19.86
CA ALA A 16 -17.77 7.93 -19.42
C ALA A 16 -17.95 6.92 -20.57
N THR A 17 -18.34 7.39 -21.75
CA THR A 17 -18.50 6.53 -22.94
C THR A 17 -17.15 6.00 -23.42
N ALA A 18 -16.11 6.83 -23.42
CA ALA A 18 -14.76 6.42 -23.79
C ALA A 18 -14.22 5.33 -22.84
N ALA A 19 -14.42 5.49 -21.53
CA ALA A 19 -14.07 4.50 -20.52
C ALA A 19 -14.73 3.14 -20.80
N GLY A 20 -16.07 3.14 -20.94
CA GLY A 20 -16.83 1.91 -21.16
C GLY A 20 -16.46 1.20 -22.47
N LEU A 21 -16.21 1.96 -23.54
CA LEU A 21 -15.74 1.38 -24.82
C LEU A 21 -14.34 0.77 -24.67
N ALA A 22 -13.42 1.47 -24.00
CA ALA A 22 -12.06 0.99 -23.82
C ALA A 22 -12.02 -0.27 -22.93
N GLU A 23 -12.79 -0.29 -21.85
CA GLU A 23 -12.94 -1.47 -20.98
C GLU A 23 -13.55 -2.66 -21.73
N GLY A 24 -14.64 -2.43 -22.47
CA GLY A 24 -15.29 -3.49 -23.24
C GLY A 24 -14.40 -4.07 -24.34
N VAL A 25 -13.43 -3.31 -24.86
CA VAL A 25 -12.45 -3.80 -25.85
C VAL A 25 -11.32 -4.57 -25.19
N LEU A 26 -10.77 -4.09 -24.05
CA LEU A 26 -9.72 -4.80 -23.32
C LEU A 26 -10.16 -6.17 -22.82
N ASN A 27 -11.44 -6.31 -22.44
CA ASN A 27 -11.98 -7.56 -21.89
C ASN A 27 -12.38 -8.60 -22.96
N ARG A 28 -12.12 -8.35 -24.25
CA ARG A 28 -12.34 -9.36 -25.31
C ARG A 28 -11.21 -10.40 -25.28
N GLU A 29 -11.57 -11.68 -25.36
CA GLU A 29 -10.59 -12.77 -25.47
C GLU A 29 -9.59 -12.50 -26.61
N ASN A 30 -8.29 -12.67 -26.31
CA ASN A 30 -7.14 -12.43 -27.19
C ASN A 30 -6.78 -10.97 -27.51
N TYR A 31 -7.18 -10.00 -26.69
CA TYR A 31 -6.73 -8.62 -26.84
C TYR A 31 -5.40 -8.34 -26.12
N THR A 32 -4.34 -8.07 -26.89
CA THR A 32 -3.06 -7.56 -26.37
C THR A 32 -2.79 -6.20 -26.98
N LEU A 33 -2.84 -5.13 -26.19
CA LEU A 33 -2.43 -3.80 -26.62
C LEU A 33 -0.90 -3.75 -26.68
N MET A 34 -0.32 -3.39 -27.83
CA MET A 34 1.10 -3.05 -27.88
C MET A 34 1.33 -1.71 -27.15
N ALA A 35 2.50 -1.53 -26.52
CA ALA A 35 2.82 -0.32 -25.75
C ALA A 35 2.74 1.00 -26.57
N THR A 36 2.77 0.90 -27.90
CA THR A 36 2.69 2.03 -28.83
C THR A 36 1.28 2.25 -29.40
N GLU A 37 0.35 1.32 -29.19
CA GLU A 37 -1.00 1.39 -29.73
C GLU A 37 -1.93 2.19 -28.82
N ASN A 38 -2.78 3.01 -29.42
CA ASN A 38 -3.85 3.71 -28.72
C ASN A 38 -5.16 2.93 -28.90
N ILE A 39 -5.78 2.51 -27.79
CA ILE A 39 -7.05 1.76 -27.85
C ILE A 39 -8.15 2.53 -28.58
N PHE A 40 -8.17 3.85 -28.49
CA PHE A 40 -9.15 4.69 -29.18
C PHE A 40 -8.90 4.77 -30.68
N GLN A 41 -7.64 4.73 -31.14
CA GLN A 41 -7.33 4.57 -32.57
C GLN A 41 -7.85 3.22 -33.08
N ARG A 42 -7.64 2.17 -32.29
CA ARG A 42 -8.13 0.83 -32.64
C ARG A 42 -9.66 0.76 -32.70
N ILE A 43 -10.36 1.40 -31.77
CA ILE A 43 -11.84 1.51 -31.76
C ILE A 43 -12.36 2.23 -33.00
N MET A 44 -11.62 3.21 -33.55
CA MET A 44 -12.02 3.90 -34.78
C MET A 44 -11.92 3.02 -36.04
N GLY A 45 -11.01 2.04 -36.05
CA GLY A 45 -10.80 1.12 -37.18
C GLY A 45 -10.08 1.75 -38.38
N THR A 46 -9.26 0.95 -39.10
CA THR A 46 -8.37 1.33 -40.23
C THR A 46 -7.34 2.43 -39.89
N PRO A 47 -6.30 2.70 -40.71
CA PRO A 47 -5.37 3.79 -40.42
C PRO A 47 -6.17 5.09 -40.34
N ALA A 48 -6.16 5.73 -39.17
CA ALA A 48 -6.82 7.00 -38.98
C ALA A 48 -6.29 8.01 -40.00
N THR A 49 -7.19 8.83 -40.56
CA THR A 49 -6.76 9.99 -41.33
C THR A 49 -5.98 10.94 -40.42
N LYS A 50 -5.10 11.78 -40.99
CA LYS A 50 -4.39 12.82 -40.21
C LYS A 50 -5.35 13.69 -39.38
N SER A 51 -6.54 13.98 -39.90
CA SER A 51 -7.58 14.74 -39.16
C SER A 51 -8.07 13.99 -37.93
N GLN A 52 -8.39 12.70 -38.07
CA GLN A 52 -8.88 11.87 -36.96
C GLN A 52 -7.81 11.66 -35.87
N ASP A 53 -6.54 11.58 -36.26
CA ASP A 53 -5.44 11.53 -35.31
C ASP A 53 -5.29 12.84 -34.51
N GLU A 54 -5.46 13.99 -35.16
CA GLU A 54 -5.45 15.29 -34.47
C GLU A 54 -6.68 15.48 -33.56
N GLU A 55 -7.87 15.10 -34.02
CA GLU A 55 -9.10 15.11 -33.20
C GLU A 55 -8.94 14.21 -31.96
N LEU A 56 -8.37 13.02 -32.13
CA LEU A 56 -8.11 12.13 -31.01
C LEU A 56 -7.08 12.71 -30.03
N LYS A 57 -5.99 13.32 -30.53
CA LYS A 57 -5.02 14.02 -29.67
C LYS A 57 -5.68 15.15 -28.88
N GLN A 58 -6.52 15.96 -29.52
CA GLN A 58 -7.28 17.01 -28.85
C GLN A 58 -8.19 16.44 -27.77
N PHE A 59 -8.88 15.33 -28.05
CA PHE A 59 -9.73 14.66 -27.07
C PHE A 59 -8.92 14.14 -25.87
N MET A 60 -7.77 13.49 -26.11
CA MET A 60 -6.87 13.06 -25.03
C MET A 60 -6.38 14.23 -24.18
N ASN A 61 -6.00 15.34 -24.80
CA ASN A 61 -5.58 16.55 -24.07
C ASN A 61 -6.73 17.15 -23.25
N ARG A 62 -7.97 17.10 -23.74
CA ARG A 62 -9.16 17.52 -22.96
C ARG A 62 -9.40 16.61 -21.76
N ILE A 63 -9.19 15.29 -21.88
CA ILE A 63 -9.28 14.35 -20.74
C ILE A 63 -8.25 14.72 -19.67
N ILE A 64 -7.00 14.97 -20.07
CA ILE A 64 -5.92 15.40 -19.17
C ILE A 64 -6.30 16.71 -18.47
N ALA A 65 -6.81 17.69 -19.22
CA ALA A 65 -7.25 18.97 -18.65
C ALA A 65 -8.37 18.81 -17.61
N VAL A 66 -9.35 17.94 -17.84
CA VAL A 66 -10.41 17.65 -16.86
C VAL A 66 -9.84 16.99 -15.61
N ALA A 67 -8.92 16.04 -15.76
CA ALA A 67 -8.27 15.39 -14.61
C ALA A 67 -7.44 16.38 -13.76
N GLU A 68 -6.79 17.37 -14.38
CA GLU A 68 -6.00 18.40 -13.69
C GLU A 68 -6.82 19.53 -13.08
N ASP A 69 -8.05 19.75 -13.55
CA ASP A 69 -8.89 20.87 -13.10
C ASP A 69 -9.43 20.63 -11.68
N ARG A 70 -8.77 21.22 -10.69
CA ARG A 70 -9.19 21.16 -9.28
C ARG A 70 -10.52 21.86 -8.99
N SER A 71 -11.02 22.68 -9.92
CA SER A 71 -12.35 23.30 -9.79
C SER A 71 -13.46 22.44 -10.37
N ALA A 72 -13.12 21.41 -11.15
CA ALA A 72 -14.08 20.46 -11.69
C ALA A 72 -14.65 19.53 -10.60
N ASN A 73 -15.79 18.92 -10.89
CA ASN A 73 -16.42 17.97 -10.00
C ASN A 73 -15.52 16.72 -9.80
N VAL A 74 -15.36 16.26 -8.56
CA VAL A 74 -14.48 15.13 -8.23
C VAL A 74 -14.82 13.87 -9.02
N MET A 75 -16.11 13.55 -9.22
CA MET A 75 -16.51 12.37 -9.99
C MET A 75 -16.09 12.47 -11.47
N GLU A 76 -16.10 13.69 -12.03
CA GLU A 76 -15.62 13.93 -13.40
C GLU A 76 -14.12 13.75 -13.51
N ARG A 77 -13.38 14.23 -12.51
CA ARG A 77 -11.94 14.05 -12.42
C ARG A 77 -11.58 12.58 -12.27
N GLN A 78 -12.27 11.84 -11.40
CA GLN A 78 -12.09 10.39 -11.21
C GLN A 78 -12.34 9.61 -12.50
N ALA A 79 -13.42 9.95 -13.22
CA ALA A 79 -13.69 9.35 -14.53
C ALA A 79 -12.59 9.67 -15.55
N ALA A 80 -12.08 10.91 -15.57
CA ALA A 80 -10.99 11.32 -16.44
C ALA A 80 -9.70 10.54 -16.11
N VAL A 81 -9.32 10.47 -14.83
CA VAL A 81 -8.15 9.72 -14.33
C VAL A 81 -8.24 8.24 -14.70
N SER A 82 -9.41 7.61 -14.52
CA SER A 82 -9.64 6.23 -14.95
C SER A 82 -9.38 6.05 -16.45
N VAL A 83 -9.77 7.00 -17.29
CA VAL A 83 -9.53 6.95 -18.75
C VAL A 83 -8.06 7.13 -19.11
N LEU A 84 -7.26 7.87 -18.32
CA LEU A 84 -5.81 8.02 -18.56
C LEU A 84 -5.09 6.67 -18.63
N GLY A 85 -5.58 5.68 -17.86
CA GLY A 85 -5.08 4.31 -17.85
C GLY A 85 -5.28 3.57 -19.17
N TYR A 86 -6.02 4.11 -20.13
CA TYR A 86 -6.23 3.58 -21.47
C TYR A 86 -5.49 4.36 -22.56
N LEU A 87 -4.90 5.50 -22.21
CA LEU A 87 -4.12 6.31 -23.13
C LEU A 87 -2.71 5.72 -23.32
N PRO A 88 -2.04 6.02 -24.44
CA PRO A 88 -0.63 5.68 -24.58
C PRO A 88 0.18 6.25 -23.41
N PRO A 89 1.19 5.52 -22.86
CA PRO A 89 1.89 5.92 -21.64
C PRO A 89 2.40 7.36 -21.64
N LYS A 90 2.92 7.84 -22.77
CA LYS A 90 3.40 9.22 -22.95
C LYS A 90 2.37 10.34 -22.68
N PHE A 91 1.06 10.02 -22.73
CA PHE A 91 -0.03 10.95 -22.44
C PHE A 91 -0.55 10.80 -21.01
N GLY A 92 -0.86 9.57 -20.59
CA GLY A 92 -1.51 9.33 -19.30
C GLY A 92 -0.55 9.31 -18.12
N PHE A 93 0.60 8.63 -18.26
CA PHE A 93 1.45 8.30 -17.11
C PHE A 93 2.07 9.52 -16.42
N PRO A 94 2.52 10.58 -17.12
CA PRO A 94 3.05 11.76 -16.45
C PRO A 94 2.07 12.40 -15.47
N LEU A 95 0.78 12.47 -15.83
CA LEU A 95 -0.25 13.00 -14.95
C LEU A 95 -0.59 12.01 -13.83
N LEU A 96 -0.72 10.72 -14.14
CA LEU A 96 -0.97 9.69 -13.12
C LEU A 96 0.13 9.68 -12.04
N GLU A 97 1.39 9.78 -12.44
CA GLU A 97 2.54 9.88 -11.54
C GLU A 97 2.48 11.16 -10.69
N LYS A 98 2.16 12.30 -11.30
CA LYS A 98 1.97 13.57 -10.58
C LYS A 98 0.86 13.48 -9.53
N LEU A 99 -0.25 12.80 -9.84
CA LEU A 99 -1.39 12.65 -8.92
C LEU A 99 -1.03 11.80 -7.70
N ILE A 100 -0.37 10.65 -7.89
CA ILE A 100 -0.01 9.76 -6.77
C ILE A 100 1.01 10.38 -5.80
N HIS A 101 1.81 11.35 -6.25
CA HIS A 101 2.75 12.08 -5.38
C HIS A 101 2.14 13.29 -4.70
N ASN A 102 0.92 13.71 -5.08
CA ASN A 102 0.30 14.89 -4.51
C ASN A 102 -0.52 14.52 -3.26
N PRO A 103 -0.10 14.90 -2.04
CA PRO A 103 -0.82 14.53 -0.81
C PRO A 103 -2.22 15.15 -0.71
N VAL A 104 -2.52 16.20 -1.49
CA VAL A 104 -3.78 16.95 -1.47
C VAL A 104 -4.89 16.24 -2.25
N GLU A 105 -4.57 15.55 -3.35
CA GLU A 105 -5.55 14.96 -4.28
C GLU A 105 -5.81 13.48 -3.95
N SER A 106 -5.99 13.20 -2.66
CA SER A 106 -6.08 11.83 -2.15
C SER A 106 -7.28 11.05 -2.69
N GLU A 107 -8.35 11.76 -3.03
CA GLU A 107 -9.56 11.22 -3.67
C GLU A 107 -9.31 10.63 -5.07
N LEU A 108 -8.17 10.98 -5.71
CA LEU A 108 -7.80 10.47 -7.03
C LEU A 108 -6.71 9.40 -6.99
N HIS A 109 -6.10 9.14 -5.83
CA HIS A 109 -4.94 8.24 -5.73
C HIS A 109 -5.29 6.81 -6.12
N ALA A 110 -6.42 6.28 -5.63
CA ALA A 110 -6.85 4.93 -5.95
C ALA A 110 -7.11 4.77 -7.46
N ASP A 111 -7.84 5.69 -8.07
CA ASP A 111 -8.09 5.72 -9.51
C ASP A 111 -6.79 5.79 -10.31
N ALA A 112 -5.84 6.62 -9.87
CA ALA A 112 -4.56 6.76 -10.54
C ALA A 112 -3.73 5.46 -10.52
N ILE A 113 -3.75 4.73 -9.39
CA ILE A 113 -3.06 3.44 -9.24
C ILE A 113 -3.71 2.36 -10.10
N TYR A 114 -5.05 2.30 -10.12
CA TYR A 114 -5.77 1.40 -11.00
C TYR A 114 -5.50 1.73 -12.48
N ALA A 115 -5.46 3.00 -12.84
CA ALA A 115 -5.15 3.46 -14.18
C ALA A 115 -3.72 3.09 -14.63
N LEU A 116 -2.71 3.25 -13.75
CA LEU A 116 -1.32 2.86 -14.04
C LEU A 116 -1.17 1.36 -14.32
N THR A 117 -1.97 0.52 -13.64
CA THR A 117 -1.89 -0.93 -13.79
C THR A 117 -2.80 -1.47 -14.88
N LYS A 118 -3.79 -0.70 -15.34
CA LYS A 118 -4.90 -1.15 -16.20
C LYS A 118 -4.45 -1.89 -17.48
N GLN A 119 -3.44 -1.37 -18.18
CA GLN A 119 -2.94 -1.94 -19.44
C GLN A 119 -1.98 -3.13 -19.28
N GLY A 120 -1.61 -3.53 -18.06
CA GLY A 120 -0.64 -4.63 -17.89
C GLY A 120 0.80 -4.25 -18.19
N LEU A 121 1.09 -2.98 -18.47
CA LEU A 121 2.43 -2.49 -18.79
C LEU A 121 3.30 -2.47 -17.54
N SER A 122 4.54 -2.97 -17.65
CA SER A 122 5.52 -2.97 -16.56
C SER A 122 5.87 -1.55 -16.09
N GLN A 123 5.86 -0.56 -17.00
CA GLN A 123 6.16 0.84 -16.68
C GLN A 123 5.22 1.42 -15.61
N GLY A 124 3.93 1.07 -15.61
CA GLY A 124 3.00 1.52 -14.58
C GLY A 124 3.37 0.97 -13.20
N CYS A 125 3.73 -0.31 -13.14
CA CYS A 125 4.25 -0.92 -11.92
C CYS A 125 5.58 -0.30 -11.48
N GLN A 126 6.49 0.02 -12.41
CA GLN A 126 7.75 0.69 -12.10
C GLN A 126 7.54 2.06 -11.47
N ILE A 127 6.52 2.81 -11.90
CA ILE A 127 6.13 4.07 -11.27
C ILE A 127 5.66 3.81 -9.83
N LEU A 128 4.80 2.81 -9.62
CA LEU A 128 4.26 2.46 -8.29
C LEU A 128 5.32 1.92 -7.33
N THR A 129 6.30 1.20 -7.84
CA THR A 129 7.43 0.64 -7.08
C THR A 129 8.69 1.51 -7.17
N SER A 130 8.57 2.76 -7.62
CA SER A 130 9.68 3.70 -7.57
C SER A 130 9.92 4.13 -6.12
N LYS A 131 11.15 4.50 -5.78
CA LYS A 131 11.48 4.93 -4.41
C LYS A 131 10.63 6.13 -3.98
N SER A 132 10.46 7.13 -4.84
CA SER A 132 9.66 8.33 -4.54
C SER A 132 8.19 8.02 -4.29
N SER A 133 7.58 7.19 -5.14
CA SER A 133 6.19 6.74 -4.96
C SER A 133 6.04 5.93 -3.68
N TRP A 134 6.82 4.85 -3.54
CA TRP A 134 6.67 3.92 -2.44
C TRP A 134 6.83 4.60 -1.07
N THR A 135 7.82 5.50 -0.92
CA THR A 135 8.04 6.22 0.35
C THR A 135 6.94 7.21 0.69
N SER A 136 6.23 7.77 -0.30
CA SER A 136 5.18 8.77 -0.09
C SER A 136 3.79 8.20 0.13
N PHE A 137 3.61 6.90 -0.14
CA PHE A 137 2.32 6.24 0.01
C PHE A 137 1.86 6.14 1.47
N THR A 138 0.59 6.48 1.69
CA THR A 138 -0.10 6.20 2.95
C THR A 138 -0.40 4.69 3.08
N PRO A 139 -0.78 4.22 4.28
CA PRO A 139 -1.12 2.81 4.51
C PRO A 139 -2.16 2.22 3.57
N SER A 140 -3.30 2.89 3.30
CA SER A 140 -4.29 2.38 2.34
C SER A 140 -3.72 2.24 0.94
N ILE A 141 -2.94 3.24 0.50
CA ILE A 141 -2.35 3.25 -0.84
C ILE A 141 -1.32 2.15 -1.00
N ARG A 142 -0.48 1.88 0.00
CA ARG A 142 0.42 0.72 0.00
C ARG A 142 -0.35 -0.60 -0.05
N THR A 143 -1.37 -0.74 0.79
CA THR A 143 -2.24 -1.94 0.81
C THR A 143 -2.84 -2.22 -0.56
N LEU A 144 -3.44 -1.20 -1.18
CA LEU A 144 -4.00 -1.28 -2.53
C LEU A 144 -2.92 -1.66 -3.55
N THR A 145 -1.78 -0.98 -3.52
CA THR A 145 -0.68 -1.23 -4.47
C THR A 145 -0.13 -2.65 -4.36
N LEU A 146 0.10 -3.17 -3.14
CA LEU A 146 0.54 -4.55 -2.95
C LEU A 146 -0.49 -5.54 -3.47
N SER A 147 -1.78 -5.34 -3.15
CA SER A 147 -2.84 -6.23 -3.63
C SER A 147 -2.85 -6.33 -5.17
N LEU A 148 -2.61 -5.21 -5.86
CA LEU A 148 -2.49 -5.15 -7.31
C LEU A 148 -1.22 -5.80 -7.81
N LEU A 149 -0.06 -5.51 -7.21
CA LEU A 149 1.22 -6.08 -7.62
C LEU A 149 1.26 -7.60 -7.51
N ILE A 150 0.56 -8.17 -6.52
CA ILE A 150 0.52 -9.62 -6.31
C ILE A 150 -0.58 -10.28 -7.17
N SER A 151 -1.49 -9.50 -7.79
CA SER A 151 -2.63 -10.02 -8.54
C SER A 151 -2.29 -10.70 -9.87
N LYS A 152 -1.15 -10.37 -10.49
CA LYS A 152 -0.74 -10.93 -11.79
C LYS A 152 0.75 -11.30 -11.83
N PRO A 153 1.15 -12.36 -12.55
CA PRO A 153 2.55 -12.81 -12.63
C PRO A 153 3.56 -11.75 -13.10
N ASN A 154 3.20 -10.94 -14.10
CA ASN A 154 4.07 -9.88 -14.62
C ASN A 154 4.33 -8.78 -13.58
N TYR A 155 3.34 -8.47 -12.74
CA TYR A 155 3.48 -7.47 -11.68
C TYR A 155 4.27 -8.01 -10.49
N VAL A 156 4.12 -9.30 -10.16
CA VAL A 156 4.90 -9.97 -9.11
C VAL A 156 6.40 -9.86 -9.40
N ASN A 157 6.81 -10.00 -10.66
CA ASN A 157 8.20 -9.83 -11.04
C ASN A 157 8.72 -8.40 -10.79
N GLN A 158 7.87 -7.37 -10.95
CA GLN A 158 8.23 -5.98 -10.61
C GLN A 158 8.30 -5.77 -9.10
N LEU A 159 7.38 -6.39 -8.34
CA LEU A 159 7.45 -6.40 -6.87
C LEU A 159 8.77 -7.00 -6.38
N TYR A 160 9.17 -8.16 -6.91
CA TYR A 160 10.44 -8.80 -6.56
C TYR A 160 11.65 -7.92 -6.90
N GLN A 161 11.64 -7.28 -8.07
CA GLN A 161 12.70 -6.34 -8.43
C GLN A 161 12.76 -5.15 -7.46
N ALA A 162 11.62 -4.66 -6.98
CA ALA A 162 11.57 -3.58 -5.99
C ALA A 162 12.10 -4.04 -4.62
N ILE A 163 11.88 -5.31 -4.25
CA ILE A 163 12.44 -5.92 -3.04
C ILE A 163 13.96 -6.07 -3.16
N GLU A 164 14.45 -6.61 -4.27
CA GLU A 164 15.90 -6.77 -4.54
C GLU A 164 16.64 -5.43 -4.52
N ASN A 165 15.99 -4.36 -5.00
CA ASN A 165 16.52 -3.00 -4.97
C ASN A 165 16.38 -2.31 -3.60
N GLY A 166 15.81 -2.98 -2.59
CA GLY A 166 15.59 -2.44 -1.25
C GLY A 166 14.58 -1.30 -1.17
N ILE A 167 13.73 -1.14 -2.19
CA ILE A 167 12.66 -0.13 -2.20
C ILE A 167 11.51 -0.59 -1.31
N ILE A 168 11.12 -1.86 -1.45
CA ILE A 168 10.08 -2.52 -0.64
C ILE A 168 10.78 -3.54 0.25
N GLN A 169 10.56 -3.46 1.56
CA GLN A 169 11.14 -4.44 2.48
C GLN A 169 10.33 -5.74 2.44
N THR A 170 11.00 -6.87 2.63
CA THR A 170 10.35 -8.19 2.69
C THR A 170 9.32 -8.27 3.84
N THR A 171 9.55 -7.49 4.90
CA THR A 171 8.70 -7.31 6.09
C THR A 171 7.38 -6.59 5.81
N GLU A 172 7.31 -5.83 4.71
CA GLU A 172 6.09 -5.12 4.28
C GLU A 172 5.11 -6.03 3.53
N ILE A 173 5.56 -7.23 3.12
CA ILE A 173 4.71 -8.23 2.49
C ILE A 173 4.09 -9.09 3.57
N SER A 174 2.76 -9.21 3.61
CA SER A 174 2.08 -10.02 4.62
C SER A 174 2.52 -11.48 4.56
N SER A 175 2.55 -12.16 5.70
CA SER A 175 2.77 -13.59 5.84
C SER A 175 1.86 -14.41 4.89
N SER A 176 0.59 -14.00 4.78
CA SER A 176 -0.38 -14.63 3.89
C SER A 176 -0.01 -14.47 2.40
N ASP A 177 0.46 -13.29 2.00
CA ASP A 177 0.91 -13.03 0.64
C ASP A 177 2.24 -13.70 0.34
N ARG A 178 3.19 -13.71 1.28
CA ARG A 178 4.44 -14.47 1.16
C ARG A 178 4.14 -15.95 0.94
N GLN A 179 3.22 -16.52 1.71
CA GLN A 179 2.82 -17.92 1.56
C GLN A 179 2.13 -18.19 0.22
N ARG A 180 1.31 -17.25 -0.27
CA ARG A 180 0.71 -17.32 -1.62
C ARG A 180 1.77 -17.31 -2.72
N LEU A 181 2.79 -16.47 -2.58
CA LEU A 181 3.90 -16.35 -3.51
C LEU A 181 4.81 -17.60 -3.51
N LEU A 182 5.14 -18.10 -2.32
CA LEU A 182 5.91 -19.34 -2.12
C LEU A 182 5.20 -20.57 -2.70
N ASN A 183 3.87 -20.63 -2.60
CA ASN A 183 3.04 -21.73 -3.11
C ASN A 183 2.50 -21.48 -4.53
N SER A 184 2.99 -20.46 -5.23
CA SER A 184 2.57 -20.17 -6.59
C SER A 184 2.82 -21.38 -7.51
N GLN A 185 1.86 -21.65 -8.41
CA GLN A 185 2.01 -22.69 -9.43
C GLN A 185 3.09 -22.33 -10.46
N ASP A 186 3.36 -21.03 -10.64
CA ASP A 186 4.48 -20.56 -11.45
C ASP A 186 5.80 -20.81 -10.68
N LYS A 187 6.65 -21.65 -11.27
CA LYS A 187 7.93 -22.04 -10.67
C LYS A 187 8.94 -20.91 -10.60
N ASN A 188 8.87 -19.93 -11.50
CA ASN A 188 9.74 -18.76 -11.43
C ASN A 188 9.34 -17.87 -10.24
N ILE A 189 8.02 -17.68 -10.05
CA ILE A 189 7.51 -16.89 -8.93
C ILE A 189 7.85 -17.55 -7.58
N SER A 190 7.55 -18.83 -7.43
CA SER A 190 7.80 -19.56 -6.19
C SER A 190 9.28 -19.78 -5.92
N GLY A 191 10.11 -19.95 -6.96
CA GLY A 191 11.57 -20.02 -6.85
C GLY A 191 12.15 -18.74 -6.27
N ARG A 192 11.83 -17.59 -6.87
CA ARG A 192 12.29 -16.27 -6.39
C ARG A 192 11.73 -15.92 -5.01
N ALA A 193 10.48 -16.27 -4.71
CA ALA A 193 9.90 -16.08 -3.38
C ALA A 193 10.77 -16.74 -2.28
N LYS A 194 11.24 -17.97 -2.53
CA LYS A 194 12.07 -18.71 -1.57
C LYS A 194 13.40 -18.01 -1.31
N GLU A 195 14.02 -17.48 -2.35
CA GLU A 195 15.28 -16.74 -2.23
C GLU A 195 15.06 -15.46 -1.42
N LEU A 196 14.09 -14.63 -1.84
CA LEU A 196 13.84 -13.31 -1.24
C LEU A 196 13.39 -13.38 0.22
N PHE A 197 12.61 -14.40 0.59
CA PHE A 197 12.09 -14.51 1.95
C PHE A 197 12.94 -15.42 2.86
N SER A 198 14.01 -16.03 2.36
CA SER A 198 14.85 -16.94 3.15
C SER A 198 15.48 -16.29 4.38
N GLU A 199 15.95 -15.05 4.28
CA GLU A 199 16.58 -14.32 5.39
C GLU A 199 15.59 -13.99 6.51
N LEU A 200 14.32 -13.71 6.18
CA LEU A 200 13.28 -13.49 7.20
C LEU A 200 13.07 -14.75 8.04
N GLU A 201 13.09 -15.91 7.40
CA GLU A 201 12.81 -17.20 8.03
C GLU A 201 14.04 -17.81 8.74
N SER A 202 15.25 -17.26 8.53
CA SER A 202 16.51 -17.80 9.08
C SER A 202 17.42 -16.79 9.78
N GLY A 203 17.03 -15.51 9.80
CA GLY A 203 17.81 -14.42 10.38
C GLY A 203 17.93 -14.47 11.91
N GLY A 204 18.83 -13.65 12.47
CA GLY A 204 19.17 -13.69 13.89
C GLY A 204 18.01 -13.47 14.86
N ARG A 205 17.03 -12.62 14.51
CA ARG A 205 15.81 -12.45 15.32
C ARG A 205 14.90 -13.68 15.27
N MET A 206 14.85 -14.37 14.13
CA MET A 206 14.07 -15.60 14.00
C MET A 206 14.66 -16.73 14.86
N GLN A 207 15.99 -16.78 15.01
CA GLN A 207 16.64 -17.73 15.93
C GLN A 207 16.25 -17.49 17.39
N VAL A 208 16.07 -16.23 17.79
CA VAL A 208 15.54 -15.89 19.13
C VAL A 208 14.12 -16.44 19.27
N TYR A 209 13.26 -16.21 18.28
CA TYR A 209 11.90 -16.76 18.28
C TYR A 209 11.88 -18.30 18.39
N GLU A 210 12.65 -19.01 17.57
CA GLU A 210 12.71 -20.48 17.61
C GLU A 210 13.22 -21.01 18.96
N MET A 211 14.18 -20.32 19.58
CA MET A 211 14.64 -20.65 20.95
C MET A 211 13.48 -20.57 21.95
N PHE A 212 12.72 -19.46 21.98
CA PHE A 212 11.59 -19.32 22.90
C PHE A 212 10.45 -20.28 22.58
N LYS A 213 10.16 -20.52 21.30
CA LYS A 213 9.13 -21.45 20.84
C LYS A 213 9.41 -22.89 21.25
N SER A 214 10.68 -23.29 21.30
CA SER A 214 11.10 -24.63 21.73
C SER A 214 10.93 -24.91 23.23
N LEU A 215 10.59 -23.89 24.03
CA LEU A 215 10.38 -24.04 25.46
C LEU A 215 9.03 -24.71 25.73
N ASP A 216 9.05 -25.99 26.11
CA ASP A 216 7.87 -26.73 26.55
C ASP A 216 7.50 -26.36 27.99
N LYS A 217 6.95 -25.16 28.18
CA LYS A 217 6.51 -24.63 29.48
C LYS A 217 5.13 -23.99 29.37
N THR A 218 4.36 -24.09 30.45
CA THR A 218 3.10 -23.35 30.62
C THR A 218 3.36 -22.16 31.52
N GLY A 219 3.02 -20.95 31.07
CA GLY A 219 3.21 -19.73 31.85
C GLY A 219 2.04 -19.42 32.78
N ASP A 220 2.30 -18.64 33.83
CA ASP A 220 1.32 -18.09 34.76
C ASP A 220 0.82 -16.72 34.27
N ALA A 221 -0.46 -16.64 33.91
CA ALA A 221 -1.09 -15.41 33.44
C ALA A 221 -1.06 -14.25 34.46
N LYS A 222 -1.01 -14.54 35.77
CA LYS A 222 -0.90 -13.49 36.80
C LYS A 222 0.47 -12.84 36.76
N MET A 223 1.53 -13.64 36.67
CA MET A 223 2.90 -13.15 36.51
C MET A 223 3.05 -12.43 35.16
N GLY A 224 2.43 -12.96 34.11
CA GLY A 224 2.42 -12.34 32.79
C GLY A 224 1.80 -10.95 32.76
N LYS A 225 0.77 -10.72 33.58
CA LYS A 225 0.18 -9.39 33.76
C LYS A 225 1.17 -8.39 34.35
N GLU A 226 2.00 -8.81 35.30
CA GLU A 226 3.04 -7.94 35.88
C GLU A 226 4.09 -7.57 34.83
N VAL A 227 4.51 -8.52 34.00
CA VAL A 227 5.40 -8.28 32.86
C VAL A 227 4.77 -7.32 31.85
N PHE A 228 3.49 -7.53 31.50
CA PHE A 228 2.75 -6.64 30.61
C PHE A 228 2.73 -5.21 31.15
N ILE A 229 2.40 -5.01 32.44
CA ILE A 229 2.38 -3.69 33.07
C ILE A 229 3.77 -3.04 33.01
N ARG A 230 4.82 -3.79 33.33
CA ARG A 230 6.19 -3.25 33.37
C ARG A 230 6.73 -2.85 31.99
N THR A 231 6.48 -3.66 30.96
CA THR A 231 7.16 -3.51 29.66
C THR A 231 6.24 -3.07 28.53
N CYS A 232 5.04 -3.66 28.44
CA CYS A 232 4.14 -3.44 27.30
C CYS A 232 3.20 -2.25 27.51
N SER A 233 2.79 -2.00 28.75
CA SER A 233 1.79 -0.96 29.07
C SER A 233 2.30 0.46 28.88
N VAL A 234 3.60 0.65 28.66
CA VAL A 234 4.18 1.95 28.27
C VAL A 234 3.62 2.41 26.92
N CYS A 235 3.43 1.46 26.00
CA CYS A 235 3.00 1.76 24.64
C CYS A 235 1.57 1.28 24.36
N HIS A 236 1.19 0.12 24.88
CA HIS A 236 -0.08 -0.53 24.58
C HIS A 236 -1.08 -0.40 25.72
N SER A 237 -2.37 -0.37 25.36
CA SER A 237 -3.46 -0.49 26.32
C SER A 237 -3.95 -1.94 26.39
N TYR A 238 -4.55 -2.28 27.52
CA TYR A 238 -5.26 -3.54 27.76
C TYR A 238 -6.39 -3.30 28.76
N ALA A 239 -7.61 -3.70 28.42
CA ALA A 239 -8.83 -3.45 29.18
C ALA A 239 -8.96 -1.97 29.62
N GLY A 240 -8.60 -1.03 28.74
CA GLY A 240 -8.66 0.41 28.99
C GLY A 240 -7.55 1.00 29.85
N THR A 241 -6.52 0.21 30.23
CA THR A 241 -5.36 0.69 31.02
C THR A 241 -4.07 0.56 30.21
N GLY A 242 -3.17 1.55 30.31
CA GLY A 242 -1.86 1.54 29.67
C GLY A 242 -1.67 2.72 28.70
N GLY A 243 -0.68 2.58 27.83
CA GLY A 243 -0.28 3.57 26.85
C GLY A 243 -1.17 3.60 25.62
N ASN A 244 -0.94 4.60 24.78
CA ASN A 244 -1.69 4.81 23.54
C ASN A 244 -0.76 5.05 22.35
N VAL A 245 0.49 4.56 22.43
CA VAL A 245 1.45 4.64 21.33
C VAL A 245 1.19 3.53 20.33
N GLY A 246 1.00 2.30 20.81
CA GLY A 246 0.61 1.14 20.03
C GLY A 246 -0.90 0.83 20.17
N PRO A 247 -1.43 -0.10 19.36
CA PRO A 247 -2.83 -0.51 19.42
C PRO A 247 -3.23 -1.13 20.76
N ASP A 248 -4.52 -1.10 21.06
CA ASP A 248 -5.11 -1.85 22.18
C ASP A 248 -4.95 -3.36 21.97
N LEU A 249 -4.39 -4.03 22.98
CA LEU A 249 -4.11 -5.47 22.95
C LEU A 249 -5.21 -6.32 23.61
N THR A 250 -6.31 -5.74 24.05
CA THR A 250 -7.42 -6.48 24.71
C THR A 250 -7.97 -7.63 23.84
N GLY A 251 -8.00 -7.45 22.52
CA GLY A 251 -8.54 -8.43 21.56
C GLY A 251 -7.58 -9.54 21.14
N VAL A 252 -6.30 -9.48 21.52
CA VAL A 252 -5.27 -10.36 20.93
C VAL A 252 -5.34 -11.81 21.39
N LYS A 253 -6.15 -12.12 22.41
CA LYS A 253 -6.39 -13.50 22.88
C LYS A 253 -6.87 -14.44 21.78
N ASN A 254 -7.49 -13.92 20.72
CA ASN A 254 -7.97 -14.70 19.58
C ASN A 254 -6.84 -15.14 18.63
N GLN A 255 -5.64 -14.55 18.76
CA GLN A 255 -4.48 -14.96 17.97
C GLN A 255 -3.84 -16.23 18.52
N PRO A 256 -3.17 -17.05 17.68
CA PRO A 256 -2.35 -18.16 18.17
C PRO A 256 -1.23 -17.67 19.10
N ALA A 257 -0.91 -18.45 20.14
CA ALA A 257 0.18 -18.09 21.06
C ALA A 257 1.52 -17.92 20.35
N ASP A 258 1.77 -18.78 19.35
CA ASP A 258 2.95 -18.74 18.48
C ASP A 258 3.08 -17.41 17.72
N ALA A 259 1.96 -16.89 17.20
CA ALA A 259 1.92 -15.59 16.52
C ALA A 259 2.18 -14.44 17.50
N LEU A 260 1.60 -14.49 18.71
CA LEU A 260 1.87 -13.48 19.74
C LEU A 260 3.35 -13.45 20.14
N LEU A 261 3.96 -14.62 20.31
CA LEU A 261 5.39 -14.75 20.59
C LEU A 261 6.23 -14.17 19.45
N LEU A 262 5.91 -14.54 18.21
CA LEU A 262 6.60 -14.08 17.02
C LEU A 262 6.58 -12.56 16.89
N HIS A 263 5.41 -11.93 16.96
CA HIS A 263 5.31 -10.47 16.83
C HIS A 263 5.87 -9.71 18.05
N THR A 264 5.96 -10.35 19.22
CA THR A 264 6.63 -9.76 20.39
C THR A 264 8.15 -9.77 20.23
N LEU A 265 8.71 -10.87 19.74
CA LEU A 265 10.15 -11.06 19.56
C LEU A 265 10.66 -10.47 18.24
N VAL A 266 9.85 -10.43 17.21
CA VAL A 266 10.23 -9.96 15.88
C VAL A 266 9.16 -8.99 15.40
N PRO A 267 9.06 -7.79 16.02
CA PRO A 267 8.01 -6.82 15.71
C PRO A 267 8.01 -6.36 14.25
N ASN A 268 9.15 -6.47 13.57
CA ASN A 268 9.29 -6.19 12.15
C ASN A 268 9.11 -7.44 11.25
N TYR A 269 8.70 -8.61 11.74
CA TYR A 269 8.50 -9.81 10.89
C TYR A 269 7.38 -9.63 9.85
N GLU A 270 6.32 -8.96 10.26
CA GLU A 270 5.21 -8.51 9.42
C GLU A 270 4.68 -7.22 10.03
N VAL A 271 4.85 -6.11 9.32
CA VAL A 271 4.30 -4.82 9.73
C VAL A 271 3.18 -4.47 8.79
N TYR A 272 1.94 -4.60 9.27
CA TYR A 272 0.78 -4.18 8.50
C TYR A 272 0.89 -2.69 8.16
N PRO A 273 0.45 -2.27 6.96
CA PRO A 273 0.61 -0.89 6.51
C PRO A 273 0.16 0.16 7.53
N ASN A 274 -0.92 -0.10 8.26
CA ASN A 274 -1.47 0.82 9.26
C ASN A 274 -0.55 1.04 10.47
N TYR A 275 0.38 0.14 10.76
CA TYR A 275 1.31 0.24 11.88
C TYR A 275 2.73 0.64 11.45
N LEU A 276 2.92 0.95 10.17
CA LEU A 276 4.17 1.49 9.68
C LEU A 276 4.40 2.89 10.23
N ALA A 277 5.61 3.13 10.72
CA ALA A 277 6.02 4.45 11.16
C ALA A 277 6.12 5.39 9.96
N VAL A 278 5.45 6.54 10.08
CA VAL A 278 5.46 7.64 9.12
C VAL A 278 6.02 8.90 9.76
N ILE A 279 6.67 9.71 8.95
CA ILE A 279 7.15 11.05 9.26
C ILE A 279 6.40 12.02 8.37
N ILE A 280 5.73 13.00 8.95
CA ILE A 280 4.99 14.04 8.23
C ILE A 280 5.67 15.37 8.50
N GLU A 281 6.12 16.05 7.45
CA GLU A 281 6.54 17.45 7.51
C GLU A 281 5.42 18.34 7.03
N THR A 282 5.14 19.42 7.74
CA THR A 282 4.12 20.39 7.35
C THR A 282 4.72 21.57 6.57
N ASN A 283 3.86 22.31 5.87
CA ASN A 283 4.23 23.56 5.21
C ASN A 283 4.71 24.65 6.20
N ALA A 284 4.34 24.54 7.48
CA ALA A 284 4.81 25.42 8.54
C ALA A 284 6.21 25.05 9.08
N GLY A 285 6.75 23.89 8.70
CA GLY A 285 8.06 23.40 9.14
C GLY A 285 8.01 22.43 10.32
N ASP A 286 6.82 22.11 10.86
CA ASP A 286 6.67 21.11 11.92
C ASP A 286 6.92 19.70 11.37
N SER A 287 7.50 18.83 12.20
CA SER A 287 7.72 17.42 11.88
C SER A 287 7.05 16.54 12.93
N PHE A 288 6.21 15.62 12.48
CA PHE A 288 5.51 14.65 13.32
C PHE A 288 5.94 13.24 12.96
N SER A 289 6.15 12.39 13.96
CA SER A 289 6.51 10.98 13.80
C SER A 289 5.55 10.09 14.57
N GLY A 290 5.04 9.04 13.91
CA GLY A 290 3.95 8.22 14.43
C GLY A 290 3.45 7.19 13.42
N TRP A 291 2.23 6.70 13.58
CA TRP A 291 1.52 5.87 12.58
C TRP A 291 0.15 6.47 12.27
N ILE A 292 -0.38 6.22 11.08
CA ILE A 292 -1.66 6.80 10.65
C ILE A 292 -2.78 5.95 11.20
N GLU A 293 -3.52 6.52 12.15
CA GLU A 293 -4.66 5.87 12.80
C GLU A 293 -5.91 5.95 11.93
N THR A 294 -6.14 7.11 11.32
CA THR A 294 -7.23 7.30 10.36
C THR A 294 -6.77 8.22 9.23
N GLU A 295 -7.26 7.98 8.03
CA GLU A 295 -7.10 8.87 6.89
C GLU A 295 -8.44 9.15 6.24
N SER A 296 -8.62 10.39 5.77
CA SER A 296 -9.77 10.85 5.02
C SER A 296 -9.31 11.59 3.77
N GLU A 297 -10.27 12.08 2.97
CA GLU A 297 -9.99 12.89 1.79
C GLU A 297 -9.28 14.22 2.11
N ASN A 298 -9.50 14.77 3.32
CA ASN A 298 -9.01 16.11 3.68
C ASN A 298 -7.93 16.10 4.76
N SER A 299 -7.81 15.02 5.53
CA SER A 299 -6.88 14.95 6.67
C SER A 299 -6.33 13.56 6.91
N VAL A 300 -5.21 13.52 7.61
CA VAL A 300 -4.65 12.31 8.24
C VAL A 300 -4.57 12.54 9.74
N THR A 301 -4.99 11.56 10.53
CA THR A 301 -4.82 11.57 11.98
C THR A 301 -3.67 10.64 12.32
N LEU A 302 -2.60 11.23 12.83
CA LEU A 302 -1.40 10.54 13.26
C LEU A 302 -1.48 10.23 14.75
N ARG A 303 -1.18 8.99 15.12
CA ARG A 303 -0.81 8.64 16.50
C ARG A 303 0.69 8.80 16.66
N THR A 304 1.13 9.79 17.43
CA THR A 304 2.54 10.10 17.61
C THR A 304 3.27 9.03 18.43
N SER A 305 4.60 9.00 18.34
CA SER A 305 5.45 8.18 19.22
C SER A 305 5.30 8.50 20.72
N SER A 306 4.70 9.65 21.07
CA SER A 306 4.32 10.03 22.43
C SER A 306 2.90 9.64 22.83
N GLY A 307 2.12 9.02 21.94
CA GLY A 307 0.76 8.55 22.18
C GLY A 307 -0.34 9.60 21.95
N THR A 308 0.02 10.81 21.50
CA THR A 308 -0.94 11.88 21.19
C THR A 308 -1.53 11.73 19.79
N GLN A 309 -2.76 12.19 19.59
CA GLN A 309 -3.34 12.31 18.24
C GLN A 309 -3.02 13.68 17.65
N GLN A 310 -2.61 13.70 16.40
CA GLN A 310 -2.40 14.91 15.61
C GLN A 310 -3.19 14.80 14.31
N SER A 311 -4.22 15.64 14.15
CA SER A 311 -4.95 15.71 12.88
C SER A 311 -4.32 16.78 12.00
N ILE A 312 -3.83 16.36 10.83
CA ILE A 312 -3.10 17.20 9.89
C ILE A 312 -3.91 17.27 8.60
N LEU A 313 -4.31 18.48 8.20
CA LEU A 313 -4.92 18.71 6.90
C LEU A 313 -3.93 18.36 5.80
N ARG A 314 -4.39 17.64 4.77
CA ARG A 314 -3.54 17.26 3.63
C ARG A 314 -2.97 18.47 2.90
N SER A 315 -3.71 19.57 2.85
CA SER A 315 -3.23 20.87 2.32
C SER A 315 -2.04 21.44 3.08
N ASN A 316 -1.84 21.03 4.34
CA ASN A 316 -0.73 21.46 5.18
C ASN A 316 0.44 20.47 5.15
N ILE A 317 0.29 19.29 4.52
CA ILE A 317 1.37 18.31 4.39
C ILE A 317 2.30 18.77 3.28
N LYS A 318 3.57 18.99 3.64
CA LYS A 318 4.66 19.23 2.70
C LYS A 318 5.24 17.92 2.19
N SER A 319 5.47 16.97 3.10
CA SER A 319 5.97 15.64 2.78
C SER A 319 5.43 14.60 3.76
N LEU A 320 5.27 13.38 3.27
CA LEU A 320 4.95 12.20 4.07
C LEU A 320 5.94 11.12 3.67
N ILE A 321 6.64 10.57 4.66
CA ILE A 321 7.66 9.54 4.46
C ILE A 321 7.29 8.35 5.33
N ASN A 322 6.97 7.24 4.70
CA ASN A 322 6.78 5.97 5.40
C ASN A 322 8.10 5.19 5.44
N THR A 323 8.53 4.84 6.65
CA THR A 323 9.84 4.26 6.96
C THR A 323 9.96 2.78 6.62
N GLY A 324 8.85 2.08 6.37
CA GLY A 324 8.85 0.62 6.17
C GLY A 324 9.05 -0.20 7.46
N LYS A 325 9.04 0.43 8.64
CA LYS A 325 9.31 -0.21 9.94
C LYS A 325 8.19 0.04 10.95
N SER A 326 8.09 -0.83 11.94
CA SER A 326 7.23 -0.63 13.11
C SER A 326 7.83 0.41 14.06
N LEU A 327 6.96 1.07 14.86
CA LEU A 327 7.39 1.85 16.03
C LEU A 327 7.78 0.95 17.21
N MET A 328 7.35 -0.30 17.22
CA MET A 328 7.69 -1.25 18.27
C MET A 328 9.19 -1.61 18.17
N PRO A 329 9.97 -1.41 19.24
CA PRO A 329 11.40 -1.65 19.21
C PRO A 329 11.72 -3.15 19.22
N ASP A 330 12.80 -3.53 18.53
CA ASP A 330 13.40 -4.85 18.69
C ASP A 330 14.08 -4.98 20.07
N GLY A 331 14.28 -6.22 20.54
CA GLY A 331 15.08 -6.51 21.73
C GLY A 331 14.33 -6.43 23.07
N LEU A 332 13.00 -6.38 23.06
CA LEU A 332 12.19 -6.34 24.29
C LEU A 332 12.45 -7.53 25.22
N GLU A 333 12.77 -8.69 24.67
CA GLU A 333 13.11 -9.90 25.43
C GLU A 333 14.38 -9.75 26.26
N GLN A 334 15.24 -8.75 25.99
CA GLN A 334 16.43 -8.49 26.79
C GLN A 334 16.09 -7.86 28.15
N THR A 335 14.85 -7.40 28.32
CA THR A 335 14.36 -6.79 29.57
C THR A 335 13.61 -7.76 30.48
N MET A 336 13.52 -9.04 30.08
CA MET A 336 12.79 -10.07 30.81
C MET A 336 13.47 -11.44 30.68
N THR A 337 13.15 -12.35 31.59
CA THR A 337 13.61 -13.74 31.54
C THR A 337 12.78 -14.57 30.55
N GLN A 338 13.26 -15.77 30.25
CA GLN A 338 12.50 -16.72 29.42
C GLN A 338 11.14 -17.07 30.03
N ASP A 339 11.10 -17.29 31.35
CA ASP A 339 9.84 -17.61 32.05
C ASP A 339 8.87 -16.42 32.02
N GLU A 340 9.36 -15.20 32.25
CA GLU A 340 8.54 -13.98 32.16
C GLU A 340 7.92 -13.76 30.76
N MET A 341 8.63 -14.12 29.68
CA MET A 341 8.05 -14.06 28.32
C MET A 341 6.92 -15.08 28.16
N ILE A 342 7.08 -16.31 28.63
CA ILE A 342 6.05 -17.35 28.53
C ILE A 342 4.83 -16.96 29.35
N ASP A 343 5.05 -16.41 30.55
CA ASP A 343 4.01 -15.85 31.41
C ASP A 343 3.25 -14.73 30.69
N LEU A 344 3.96 -13.80 30.03
CA LEU A 344 3.37 -12.71 29.23
C LEU A 344 2.46 -13.25 28.13
N ILE A 345 2.92 -14.25 27.36
CA ILE A 345 2.09 -14.88 26.31
C ILE A 345 0.87 -15.57 26.92
N SER A 346 1.01 -16.25 28.08
CA SER A 346 -0.12 -16.83 28.83
C SER A 346 -1.16 -15.77 29.23
N PHE A 347 -0.73 -14.58 29.68
CA PHE A 347 -1.63 -13.46 30.00
C PHE A 347 -2.36 -12.94 28.76
N LEU A 348 -1.65 -12.68 27.67
CA LEU A 348 -2.26 -12.21 26.42
C LEU A 348 -3.28 -13.20 25.87
N LYS A 349 -3.08 -14.50 26.10
CA LYS A 349 -4.00 -15.58 25.72
C LYS A 349 -5.18 -15.78 26.68
N SER A 350 -5.06 -15.44 27.97
CA SER A 350 -6.15 -15.60 28.94
C SER A 350 -7.32 -14.66 28.66
N GLY A 351 -7.04 -13.48 28.09
CA GLY A 351 -8.03 -12.43 27.89
C GLY A 351 -8.31 -11.59 29.13
N GLY A 352 -7.41 -11.64 30.13
CA GLY A 352 -7.48 -10.89 31.38
C GLY A 352 -7.21 -11.78 32.59
#